data_AF-J7IE75-F1
#
_entry.id   AF-J7IE75-F1
#
_cell.length_a   1.000
_cell.length_b   1.000
_cell.length_c   1.000
_cell.angle_alpha   90.00
_cell.angle_beta   90.00
_cell.angle_gamma   90.00
#
_symmetry.space_group_name_H-M   'P 1'
#
loop_
_entity.id
_entity.type
_entity.pdbx_description
1 polymer ?
#
loop_
_entity_poly.entity_id
_entity_poly.type
_entity_poly.pdbx_seq_one_letter_code
_entity_poly.pdbx_strand_id
1 'polypeptide(L)'
;ADPQSLEMVRSAAVMRANMPLAIAADPHHAVDAADKTKVDGNVDAEDLKGLAQSNPGLSGALKQSCSTWSQPGFLGQVDEAGMSGRKKAAHSPDQMFNSKNLSEWIKKSAPTNGGQFASMLSDSATLNAVAGIDISKLDKDVFDKPKSYSGAQKAAVMVKLQQTQQSVIAGRSLRNTDKTEQGLNDRISQLQADPDVQAYLNKSIPEQERNLVRSDASLQKAVVEQTKNVNSGQALQTDMDKADKAVNKRNPNADYSGAISGLSAQLQLQKDLFPDSKVPTTDQVLENKPDLQDKIATSYVTNF
;
A
#
# COMPACT_ATOMS: atom_id res chain seq x y z
N ALA A 1 15.82 0.09 7.83
CA ALA A 1 14.96 0.26 6.65
C ALA A 1 15.67 1.20 5.68
N ASP A 2 15.41 1.09 4.39
CA ASP A 2 15.82 2.07 3.36
C ASP A 2 15.12 3.44 3.59
N PRO A 3 15.55 4.52 2.92
CA PRO A 3 15.10 5.88 3.22
C PRO A 3 13.59 6.07 3.14
N GLN A 4 12.94 5.61 2.07
CA GLN A 4 11.49 5.77 1.85
C GLN A 4 10.66 4.95 2.85
N SER A 5 11.10 3.72 3.15
CA SER A 5 10.46 2.91 4.19
C SER A 5 10.55 3.55 5.58
N LEU A 6 11.70 4.13 5.91
CA LEU A 6 11.89 4.84 7.17
C LEU A 6 11.02 6.09 7.26
N GLU A 7 10.84 6.80 6.15
CA GLU A 7 10.01 8.01 6.11
C GLU A 7 8.53 7.69 6.38
N MET A 8 8.01 6.59 5.85
CA MET A 8 6.65 6.15 6.17
C MET A 8 6.47 5.85 7.67
N VAL A 9 7.45 5.22 8.31
CA VAL A 9 7.42 4.98 9.77
C VAL A 9 7.49 6.29 10.56
N ARG A 10 8.30 7.25 10.13
CA ARG A 10 8.37 8.58 10.75
C ARG A 10 7.04 9.31 10.63
N SER A 11 6.44 9.33 9.45
CA SER A 11 5.13 9.92 9.20
C SER A 11 4.05 9.29 10.09
N ALA A 12 3.98 7.96 10.17
CA ALA A 12 3.07 7.25 11.07
C ALA A 12 3.31 7.60 12.55
N ALA A 13 4.58 7.71 12.97
CA ALA A 13 4.94 8.06 14.34
C ALA A 13 4.57 9.50 14.69
N VAL A 14 4.73 10.44 13.77
CA VAL A 14 4.28 11.84 13.90
C VAL A 14 2.76 11.87 14.04
N MET A 15 2.00 11.18 13.19
CA MET A 15 0.54 11.11 13.35
C MET A 15 0.15 10.52 14.70
N ARG A 16 0.75 9.40 15.09
CA ARG A 16 0.44 8.75 16.37
C ARG A 16 0.69 9.68 17.56
N ALA A 17 1.78 10.43 17.54
CA ALA A 17 2.10 11.39 18.60
C ALA A 17 1.13 12.57 18.66
N ASN A 18 0.51 12.93 17.53
CA ASN A 18 -0.40 14.06 17.40
C ASN A 18 -1.87 13.65 17.27
N MET A 19 -2.20 12.38 17.49
CA MET A 19 -3.56 11.85 17.34
C MET A 19 -4.63 12.65 18.13
N PRO A 20 -4.38 13.11 19.37
CA PRO A 20 -5.37 13.93 20.08
C PRO A 20 -5.77 15.20 19.33
N LEU A 21 -4.86 15.78 18.54
CA LEU A 21 -5.17 16.95 17.70
C LEU A 21 -6.03 16.56 16.50
N ALA A 22 -5.76 15.42 15.87
CA ALA A 22 -6.53 14.92 14.74
C ALA A 22 -7.97 14.57 15.14
N ILE A 23 -8.14 13.88 16.27
CA ILE A 23 -9.44 13.53 16.85
C ILE A 23 -10.29 14.80 17.12
N ALA A 24 -9.65 15.89 17.55
CA ALA A 24 -10.34 17.14 17.86
C ALA A 24 -10.57 18.04 16.64
N ALA A 25 -10.02 17.70 15.47
CA ALA A 25 -10.04 18.55 14.28
C ALA A 25 -11.28 18.34 13.38
N ASP A 26 -12.11 17.33 13.67
CA ASP A 26 -13.37 17.11 12.97
C ASP A 26 -14.26 18.38 13.00
N PRO A 27 -14.64 18.95 11.86
CA PRO A 27 -15.61 20.04 11.80
C PRO A 27 -16.95 19.70 12.47
N HIS A 28 -17.36 18.43 12.48
CA HIS A 28 -18.57 17.96 13.14
C HIS A 28 -18.46 17.97 14.68
N HIS A 29 -17.25 18.10 15.24
CA HIS A 29 -17.07 18.31 16.68
C HIS A 29 -17.25 19.78 17.11
N ALA A 30 -17.41 20.71 16.16
CA ALA A 30 -17.60 22.12 16.49
C ALA A 30 -18.87 22.35 17.33
N VAL A 31 -18.81 23.34 18.23
CA VAL A 31 -19.91 23.62 19.18
C VAL A 31 -21.22 23.89 18.46
N ASP A 32 -21.14 24.55 17.31
CA ASP A 32 -22.26 25.01 16.48
C ASP A 32 -22.45 24.18 15.20
N ALA A 33 -21.82 23.00 15.09
CA ALA A 33 -22.03 22.11 13.94
C ALA A 33 -23.49 21.63 13.87
N ALA A 34 -24.10 21.71 12.69
CA ALA A 34 -25.50 21.33 12.49
C ALA A 34 -25.74 19.82 12.68
N ASP A 35 -24.70 19.02 12.48
CA ASP A 35 -24.66 17.56 12.53
C ASP A 35 -23.67 17.06 13.60
N LYS A 36 -23.63 17.77 14.74
CA LYS A 36 -22.67 17.55 15.81
C LYS A 36 -22.50 16.09 16.23
N THR A 37 -21.29 15.56 16.11
CA THR A 37 -20.90 14.22 16.56
C THR A 37 -20.19 14.27 17.92
N LYS A 38 -20.07 13.10 18.57
CA LYS A 38 -19.24 12.96 19.77
C LYS A 38 -17.83 12.57 19.35
N VAL A 39 -16.85 13.13 20.04
CA VAL A 39 -15.45 12.67 19.98
C VAL A 39 -15.38 11.21 20.42
N ASP A 40 -15.22 10.28 19.48
CA ASP A 40 -15.23 8.83 19.72
C ASP A 40 -13.83 8.18 19.63
N GLY A 41 -12.81 8.99 19.35
CA GLY A 41 -11.40 8.60 19.30
C GLY A 41 -10.95 8.00 17.97
N ASN A 42 -11.83 7.95 16.97
CA ASN A 42 -11.47 7.62 15.60
C ASN A 42 -11.12 8.90 14.81
N VAL A 43 -10.44 8.69 13.70
CA VAL A 43 -10.00 9.72 12.76
C VAL A 43 -10.23 9.21 11.35
N ASP A 44 -10.78 10.06 10.48
CA ASP A 44 -10.98 9.79 9.06
C ASP A 44 -10.18 10.75 8.14
N ALA A 45 -10.46 10.71 6.84
CA ALA A 45 -9.80 11.59 5.87
C ALA A 45 -10.14 13.08 6.03
N GLU A 46 -11.38 13.40 6.44
CA GLU A 46 -11.86 14.77 6.60
C GLU A 46 -11.22 15.42 7.83
N ASP A 47 -11.10 14.68 8.92
CA ASP A 47 -10.40 15.09 10.14
C ASP A 47 -8.95 15.50 9.85
N LEU A 48 -8.23 14.67 9.10
CA LEU A 48 -6.84 14.92 8.73
C LEU A 48 -6.70 16.12 7.80
N LYS A 49 -7.62 16.29 6.84
CA LYS A 49 -7.65 17.47 5.96
C LYS A 49 -7.94 18.74 6.76
N GLY A 50 -8.92 18.69 7.66
CA GLY A 50 -9.26 19.78 8.57
C GLY A 50 -8.08 20.19 9.45
N LEU A 51 -7.39 19.21 10.05
CA LEU A 51 -6.21 19.45 10.85
C LEU A 51 -5.11 20.14 10.02
N ALA A 52 -4.84 19.65 8.81
CA ALA A 52 -3.79 20.19 7.95
C ALA A 52 -4.07 21.63 7.45
N GLN A 53 -5.33 21.95 7.13
CA GLN A 53 -5.74 23.21 6.50
C GLN A 53 -6.04 24.32 7.52
N SER A 54 -6.70 24.00 8.63
CA SER A 54 -7.27 25.00 9.53
C SER A 54 -6.33 25.50 10.63
N ASN A 55 -5.09 24.98 10.68
CA ASN A 55 -4.18 25.23 11.79
C ASN A 55 -2.79 25.75 11.32
N PRO A 56 -2.60 27.07 11.22
CA PRO A 56 -1.34 27.65 10.75
C PRO A 56 -0.15 27.32 11.67
N GLY A 57 -0.39 27.10 12.97
CA GLY A 57 0.64 26.79 13.97
C GLY A 57 1.18 25.36 13.96
N LEU A 58 0.62 24.44 13.15
CA LEU A 58 1.16 23.07 13.08
C LEU A 58 2.45 23.01 12.29
N SER A 59 3.35 22.11 12.72
CA SER A 59 4.60 21.85 12.01
C SER A 59 4.34 21.32 10.60
N GLY A 60 5.27 21.61 9.68
CA GLY A 60 5.20 21.09 8.30
C GLY A 60 5.15 19.56 8.27
N ALA A 61 5.89 18.89 9.15
CA ALA A 61 5.91 17.43 9.25
C ALA A 61 4.54 16.84 9.64
N LEU A 62 3.81 17.49 10.56
CA LEU A 62 2.47 17.05 10.91
C LEU A 62 1.48 17.26 9.75
N LYS A 63 1.53 18.42 9.09
CA LYS A 63 0.68 18.70 7.92
C LYS A 63 0.91 17.70 6.80
N GLN A 64 2.17 17.39 6.49
CA GLN A 64 2.55 16.38 5.50
C GLN A 64 2.06 14.99 5.89
N SER A 65 2.21 14.61 7.16
CA SER A 65 1.69 13.34 7.64
C SER A 65 0.16 13.27 7.48
N CYS A 66 -0.58 14.33 7.84
CA CYS A 66 -2.03 14.39 7.61
C CYS A 66 -2.39 14.24 6.13
N SER A 67 -1.67 14.92 5.23
CA SER A 67 -1.86 14.79 3.78
C SER A 67 -1.61 13.38 3.26
N THR A 68 -0.61 12.68 3.81
CA THR A 68 -0.29 11.29 3.45
C THR A 68 -1.35 10.32 3.95
N TRP A 69 -1.70 10.38 5.23
CA TRP A 69 -2.62 9.41 5.84
C TRP A 69 -4.10 9.67 5.51
N SER A 70 -4.45 10.84 4.96
CA SER A 70 -5.79 11.13 4.44
C SER A 70 -6.03 10.59 3.02
N GLN A 71 -5.02 10.00 2.39
CA GLN A 71 -5.17 9.34 1.09
C GLN A 71 -5.92 8.02 1.28
N PRO A 72 -6.99 7.73 0.50
CA PRO A 72 -7.83 6.52 0.68
C PRO A 72 -7.04 5.21 0.76
N GLY A 73 -5.99 5.07 -0.03
CA GLY A 73 -5.15 3.88 -0.06
C GLY A 73 -4.37 3.66 1.24
N PHE A 74 -3.72 4.70 1.76
CA PHE A 74 -3.01 4.60 3.04
C PHE A 74 -3.99 4.50 4.22
N LEU A 75 -5.12 5.18 4.14
CA LEU A 75 -6.18 5.14 5.14
C LEU A 75 -6.74 3.71 5.30
N GLY A 76 -7.06 3.05 4.18
CA GLY A 76 -7.49 1.65 4.19
C GLY A 76 -6.43 0.69 4.76
N GLN A 77 -5.14 0.94 4.54
CA GLN A 77 -4.08 0.12 5.14
C GLN A 77 -3.99 0.28 6.66
N VAL A 78 -4.23 1.48 7.19
CA VAL A 78 -4.16 1.74 8.63
C VAL A 78 -5.43 1.28 9.35
N ASP A 79 -6.61 1.56 8.78
CA ASP A 79 -7.92 1.08 9.28
C ASP A 79 -7.84 -0.40 9.67
N GLU A 80 -7.36 -1.23 8.76
CA GLU A 80 -7.33 -2.68 8.98
C GLU A 80 -6.09 -3.18 9.74
N ALA A 81 -5.18 -2.28 10.11
CA ALA A 81 -3.92 -2.64 10.75
C ALA A 81 -4.15 -3.26 12.15
N GLY A 82 -3.53 -4.42 12.36
CA GLY A 82 -3.66 -5.18 13.61
C GLY A 82 -4.94 -6.04 13.70
N MET A 83 -5.78 -6.05 12.67
CA MET A 83 -6.91 -6.96 12.58
C MET A 83 -6.47 -8.34 12.07
N SER A 84 -7.03 -9.40 12.65
CA SER A 84 -6.81 -10.79 12.20
C SER A 84 -7.99 -11.68 12.59
N GLY A 85 -8.10 -12.84 11.94
CA GLY A 85 -9.11 -13.86 12.21
C GLY A 85 -10.52 -13.29 12.20
N ARG A 86 -11.30 -13.58 13.27
CA ARG A 86 -12.70 -13.13 13.40
C ARG A 86 -12.88 -11.62 13.31
N LYS A 87 -11.93 -10.82 13.81
CA LYS A 87 -12.04 -9.35 13.73
C LYS A 87 -11.97 -8.89 12.28
N LYS A 88 -10.97 -9.38 11.53
CA LYS A 88 -10.81 -9.09 10.10
C LYS A 88 -11.98 -9.63 9.27
N ALA A 89 -12.50 -10.81 9.61
CA ALA A 89 -13.62 -11.41 8.89
C ALA A 89 -14.97 -10.70 9.10
N ALA A 90 -15.13 -9.99 10.22
CA ALA A 90 -16.33 -9.23 10.56
C ALA A 90 -16.20 -7.73 10.26
N HIS A 91 -15.00 -7.25 9.95
CA HIS A 91 -14.72 -5.86 9.63
C HIS A 91 -14.89 -5.61 8.13
N SER A 92 -15.63 -4.57 7.79
CA SER A 92 -15.58 -3.97 6.45
C SER A 92 -14.77 -2.69 6.59
N PRO A 93 -13.79 -2.44 5.71
CA PRO A 93 -13.03 -1.20 5.76
C PRO A 93 -13.98 0.00 5.79
N ASP A 94 -13.87 0.80 6.84
CA ASP A 94 -14.70 1.98 7.08
C ASP A 94 -13.89 3.28 6.93
N GLN A 95 -12.60 3.17 6.59
CA GLN A 95 -11.70 4.30 6.38
C GLN A 95 -11.48 5.12 7.67
N MET A 96 -11.70 4.52 8.83
CA MET A 96 -11.45 5.14 10.12
C MET A 96 -10.28 4.46 10.83
N PHE A 97 -9.52 5.20 11.61
CA PHE A 97 -8.44 4.64 12.40
C PHE A 97 -8.20 5.40 13.70
N ASN A 98 -7.47 4.80 14.62
CA ASN A 98 -7.03 5.43 15.86
C ASN A 98 -5.55 5.16 16.17
N SER A 99 -5.06 5.64 17.30
CA SER A 99 -3.66 5.44 17.76
C SER A 99 -3.22 3.96 17.81
N LYS A 100 -4.15 3.04 18.07
CA LYS A 100 -3.85 1.61 18.11
C LYS A 100 -3.61 1.07 16.70
N ASN A 101 -4.43 1.46 15.74
CA ASN A 101 -4.25 1.11 14.33
C ASN A 101 -2.87 1.52 13.83
N LEU A 102 -2.46 2.78 14.02
CA LEU A 102 -1.10 3.23 13.65
C LEU A 102 0.01 2.47 14.39
N SER A 103 -0.20 2.16 15.67
CA SER A 103 0.79 1.38 16.44
C SER A 103 0.94 -0.04 15.89
N GLU A 104 -0.15 -0.67 15.49
CA GLU A 104 -0.13 -2.00 14.88
C GLU A 104 0.41 -1.95 13.45
N TRP A 105 0.09 -0.91 12.69
CA TRP A 105 0.66 -0.67 11.36
C TRP A 105 2.18 -0.56 11.44
N ILE A 106 2.71 0.30 12.30
CA ILE A 106 4.17 0.47 12.51
C ILE A 106 4.83 -0.86 12.89
N LYS A 107 4.19 -1.67 13.73
CA LYS A 107 4.77 -2.93 14.23
C LYS A 107 4.72 -4.08 13.23
N LYS A 108 3.65 -4.16 12.42
CA LYS A 108 3.31 -5.37 11.67
C LYS A 108 3.24 -5.19 10.17
N SER A 109 3.01 -3.96 9.70
CA SER A 109 2.67 -3.69 8.30
C SER A 109 3.65 -2.75 7.62
N ALA A 110 4.29 -1.84 8.37
CA ALA A 110 5.22 -0.87 7.84
C ALA A 110 6.33 -1.53 7.01
N PRO A 111 6.72 -0.92 5.88
CA PRO A 111 7.70 -1.51 5.00
C PRO A 111 9.07 -1.48 5.68
N THR A 112 9.84 -2.56 5.53
CA THR A 112 11.17 -2.70 6.12
C THR A 112 12.30 -2.65 5.08
N ASN A 113 11.93 -2.71 3.80
CA ASN A 113 12.80 -2.58 2.65
C ASN A 113 12.06 -1.92 1.46
N GLY A 114 12.82 -1.55 0.43
CA GLY A 114 12.28 -0.77 -0.68
C GLY A 114 11.31 -1.58 -1.55
N GLY A 115 11.46 -2.91 -1.61
CA GLY A 115 10.49 -3.79 -2.27
C GLY A 115 9.13 -3.77 -1.59
N GLN A 116 9.10 -3.90 -0.26
CA GLN A 116 7.87 -3.79 0.54
C GLN A 116 7.26 -2.40 0.45
N PHE A 117 8.07 -1.34 0.41
CA PHE A 117 7.58 0.01 0.17
C PHE A 117 6.93 0.13 -1.21
N ALA A 118 7.57 -0.40 -2.26
CA ALA A 118 7.02 -0.36 -3.62
C ALA A 118 5.67 -1.07 -3.71
N SER A 119 5.56 -2.28 -3.14
CA SER A 119 4.28 -2.99 -3.05
C SER A 119 3.22 -2.17 -2.30
N MET A 120 3.58 -1.62 -1.14
CA MET A 120 2.67 -0.83 -0.32
C MET A 120 2.15 0.42 -1.02
N LEU A 121 3.02 1.12 -1.76
CA LEU A 121 2.68 2.30 -2.52
C LEU A 121 1.78 1.94 -3.71
N SER A 122 2.06 0.82 -4.40
CA SER A 122 1.25 0.34 -5.52
C SER A 122 -0.15 -0.13 -5.08
N ASP A 123 -0.24 -0.83 -3.94
CA ASP A 123 -1.52 -1.19 -3.31
C ASP A 123 -2.33 0.08 -2.96
N SER A 124 -1.68 1.07 -2.37
CA SER A 124 -2.31 2.35 -2.02
C SER A 124 -2.75 3.12 -3.27
N ALA A 125 -1.94 3.12 -4.32
CA ALA A 125 -2.26 3.76 -5.60
C ALA A 125 -3.46 3.08 -6.29
N THR A 126 -3.55 1.75 -6.20
CA THR A 126 -4.68 0.98 -6.71
C THR A 126 -5.96 1.34 -5.98
N LEU A 127 -5.93 1.42 -4.64
CA LEU A 127 -7.07 1.87 -3.84
C LEU A 127 -7.46 3.32 -4.16
N ASN A 128 -6.47 4.22 -4.29
CA ASN A 128 -6.70 5.61 -4.67
C ASN A 128 -7.34 5.75 -6.05
N ALA A 129 -6.95 4.92 -7.02
CA ALA A 129 -7.47 4.99 -8.37
C ALA A 129 -9.00 4.83 -8.37
N VAL A 130 -9.53 3.94 -7.53
CA VAL A 130 -10.95 3.58 -7.52
C VAL A 130 -11.77 4.25 -6.42
N ALA A 131 -11.16 4.96 -5.48
CA ALA A 131 -11.82 5.46 -4.26
C ALA A 131 -13.04 6.38 -4.54
N GLY A 132 -13.03 7.13 -5.64
CA GLY A 132 -14.13 8.04 -6.01
C GLY A 132 -15.21 7.42 -6.90
N ILE A 133 -15.15 6.12 -7.17
CA ILE A 133 -16.05 5.46 -8.13
C ILE A 133 -17.21 4.83 -7.36
N ASP A 134 -18.42 5.35 -7.58
CA ASP A 134 -19.63 4.79 -6.98
C ASP A 134 -19.98 3.43 -7.61
N ILE A 135 -19.88 2.38 -6.78
CA ILE A 135 -20.25 1.00 -7.13
C ILE A 135 -21.56 0.55 -6.49
N SER A 136 -22.25 1.42 -5.73
CA SER A 136 -23.43 1.05 -4.93
C SER A 136 -24.62 0.59 -5.77
N LYS A 137 -24.70 1.02 -7.03
CA LYS A 137 -25.74 0.67 -8.00
C LYS A 137 -25.30 -0.41 -9.00
N LEU A 138 -24.08 -0.91 -8.89
CA LEU A 138 -23.56 -1.96 -9.76
C LEU A 138 -24.00 -3.33 -9.23
N ASP A 139 -24.40 -4.21 -10.14
CA ASP A 139 -24.89 -5.54 -9.83
C ASP A 139 -24.17 -6.61 -10.66
N LYS A 140 -24.77 -7.80 -10.80
CA LYS A 140 -24.19 -8.91 -11.57
C LYS A 140 -23.91 -8.57 -13.04
N ASP A 141 -24.55 -7.55 -13.60
CA ASP A 141 -24.41 -7.23 -15.02
C ASP A 141 -23.00 -6.69 -15.33
N VAL A 142 -22.21 -6.27 -14.34
CA VAL A 142 -20.78 -5.99 -14.53
C VAL A 142 -20.01 -7.21 -15.05
N PHE A 143 -20.47 -8.43 -14.75
CA PHE A 143 -19.89 -9.70 -15.24
C PHE A 143 -20.65 -10.23 -16.45
N ASP A 144 -21.98 -10.14 -16.46
CA ASP A 144 -22.82 -10.73 -17.52
C ASP A 144 -22.88 -9.85 -18.78
N LYS A 145 -22.73 -8.53 -18.62
CA LYS A 145 -22.79 -7.51 -19.67
C LYS A 145 -21.67 -6.47 -19.50
N PRO A 146 -20.39 -6.88 -19.48
CA PRO A 146 -19.26 -6.02 -19.11
C PRO A 146 -19.09 -4.80 -20.04
N LYS A 147 -19.64 -4.86 -21.26
CA LYS A 147 -19.61 -3.75 -22.24
C LYS A 147 -20.47 -2.54 -21.85
N SER A 148 -21.38 -2.69 -20.90
CA SER A 148 -22.23 -1.61 -20.39
C SER A 148 -21.55 -0.75 -19.33
N TYR A 149 -20.34 -1.11 -18.90
CA TYR A 149 -19.63 -0.48 -17.79
C TYR A 149 -18.24 -0.03 -18.22
N SER A 150 -17.79 1.11 -17.67
CA SER A 150 -16.44 1.61 -17.95
C SER A 150 -15.37 0.73 -17.31
N GLY A 151 -14.14 0.80 -17.83
CA GLY A 151 -12.97 0.17 -17.20
C GLY A 151 -12.78 0.60 -15.75
N ALA A 152 -13.08 1.86 -15.43
CA ALA A 152 -13.01 2.40 -14.08
C ALA A 152 -14.04 1.76 -13.13
N GLN A 153 -15.30 1.64 -13.57
CA GLN A 153 -16.36 0.95 -12.79
C GLN A 153 -16.03 -0.51 -12.56
N LYS A 154 -15.57 -1.21 -13.62
CA LYS A 154 -15.14 -2.60 -13.54
C LYS A 154 -13.93 -2.78 -12.60
N ALA A 155 -12.96 -1.88 -12.65
CA ALA A 155 -11.80 -1.88 -11.75
C ALA A 155 -12.22 -1.65 -10.29
N ALA A 156 -13.15 -0.74 -10.02
CA ALA A 156 -13.66 -0.50 -8.67
C ALA A 156 -14.38 -1.73 -8.09
N VAL A 157 -15.19 -2.42 -8.91
CA VAL A 157 -15.79 -3.70 -8.51
C VAL A 157 -14.72 -4.75 -8.24
N MET A 158 -13.70 -4.86 -9.09
CA MET A 158 -12.59 -5.80 -8.92
C MET A 158 -11.87 -5.59 -7.58
N VAL A 159 -11.52 -4.35 -7.25
CA VAL A 159 -10.87 -3.99 -5.98
C VAL A 159 -11.78 -4.31 -4.79
N LYS A 160 -13.09 -4.03 -4.89
CA LYS A 160 -14.04 -4.39 -3.82
C LYS A 160 -14.13 -5.90 -3.62
N LEU A 161 -14.10 -6.69 -4.70
CA LEU A 161 -14.07 -8.15 -4.61
C LEU A 161 -12.79 -8.66 -3.95
N GLN A 162 -11.63 -8.07 -4.28
CA GLN A 162 -10.35 -8.40 -3.64
C GLN A 162 -10.38 -8.11 -2.14
N GLN A 163 -10.89 -6.94 -1.72
CA GLN A 163 -11.08 -6.62 -0.30
C GLN A 163 -12.03 -7.62 0.38
N THR A 164 -13.14 -7.95 -0.27
CA THR A 164 -14.11 -8.94 0.23
C THR A 164 -13.47 -10.31 0.39
N GLN A 165 -12.64 -10.71 -0.57
CA GLN A 165 -11.89 -11.96 -0.53
C GLN A 165 -10.95 -12.03 0.68
N GLN A 166 -10.27 -10.94 1.03
CA GLN A 166 -9.43 -10.90 2.24
C GLN A 166 -10.24 -11.17 3.52
N SER A 167 -11.43 -10.57 3.64
CA SER A 167 -12.33 -10.84 4.78
C SER A 167 -12.85 -12.28 4.79
N VAL A 168 -13.15 -12.86 3.61
CA VAL A 168 -13.56 -14.26 3.48
C VAL A 168 -12.43 -15.21 3.90
N ILE A 169 -11.21 -15.01 3.40
CA ILE A 169 -10.03 -15.82 3.75
C ILE A 169 -9.75 -15.74 5.26
N ALA A 170 -9.85 -14.56 5.86
CA ALA A 170 -9.71 -14.39 7.31
C ALA A 170 -10.78 -15.16 8.11
N GLY A 171 -11.91 -15.46 7.49
CA GLY A 171 -13.02 -16.22 8.04
C GLY A 171 -12.93 -17.74 7.89
N ARG A 172 -11.90 -18.30 7.25
CA ARG A 172 -11.70 -19.76 7.07
C ARG A 172 -11.75 -20.55 8.38
N SER A 173 -11.31 -19.95 9.49
CA SER A 173 -11.35 -20.58 10.82
C SER A 173 -12.75 -20.60 11.45
N LEU A 174 -13.73 -19.89 10.89
CA LEU A 174 -15.09 -19.76 11.42
C LEU A 174 -16.12 -20.60 10.66
N ARG A 175 -15.90 -20.83 9.36
CA ARG A 175 -16.80 -21.55 8.46
C ARG A 175 -16.03 -22.03 7.23
N ASN A 176 -16.56 -23.03 6.53
CA ASN A 176 -16.04 -23.38 5.21
C ASN A 176 -16.34 -22.23 4.22
N THR A 177 -15.30 -21.69 3.62
CA THR A 177 -15.35 -20.57 2.68
C THR A 177 -14.96 -20.96 1.24
N ASP A 178 -14.62 -22.22 0.98
CA ASP A 178 -14.00 -22.68 -0.28
C ASP A 178 -14.81 -22.26 -1.52
N LYS A 179 -16.13 -22.52 -1.52
CA LYS A 179 -17.01 -22.16 -2.64
C LYS A 179 -17.10 -20.65 -2.86
N THR A 180 -17.13 -19.88 -1.78
CA THR A 180 -17.19 -18.42 -1.85
C THR A 180 -15.88 -17.86 -2.38
N GLU A 181 -14.75 -18.39 -1.91
CA GLU A 181 -13.42 -18.00 -2.39
C GLU A 181 -13.23 -18.33 -3.87
N GLN A 182 -13.69 -19.50 -4.31
CA GLN A 182 -13.67 -19.87 -5.73
C GLN A 182 -14.50 -18.89 -6.58
N GLY A 183 -15.75 -18.62 -6.19
CA GLY A 183 -16.59 -17.67 -6.92
C GLY A 183 -16.04 -16.23 -6.94
N LEU A 184 -15.35 -15.81 -5.88
CA LEU A 184 -14.63 -14.54 -5.85
C LEU A 184 -13.42 -14.56 -6.78
N ASN A 185 -12.61 -15.62 -6.74
CA ASN A 185 -11.47 -15.79 -7.64
C ASN A 185 -11.89 -15.72 -9.11
N ASP A 186 -12.92 -16.46 -9.50
CA ASP A 186 -13.38 -16.49 -10.90
C ASP A 186 -13.79 -15.10 -11.40
N ARG A 187 -14.52 -14.34 -10.56
CA ARG A 187 -14.96 -12.97 -10.89
C ARG A 187 -13.82 -11.96 -10.89
N ILE A 188 -12.89 -12.08 -9.94
CA ILE A 188 -11.68 -11.25 -9.90
C ILE A 188 -10.86 -11.52 -11.18
N SER A 189 -10.63 -12.79 -11.54
CA SER A 189 -9.91 -13.16 -12.75
C SER A 189 -10.59 -12.67 -14.02
N GLN A 190 -11.93 -12.74 -14.09
CA GLN A 190 -12.68 -12.18 -15.22
C GLN A 190 -12.42 -10.67 -15.39
N LEU A 191 -12.47 -9.89 -14.31
CA LEU A 191 -12.23 -8.44 -14.36
C LEU A 191 -10.75 -8.10 -14.56
N GLN A 192 -9.82 -8.89 -14.01
CA GLN A 192 -8.38 -8.73 -14.24
C GLN A 192 -7.99 -8.97 -15.70
N ALA A 193 -8.68 -9.89 -16.39
CA ALA A 193 -8.48 -10.17 -17.81
C ALA A 193 -9.20 -9.18 -18.73
N ASP A 194 -10.04 -8.28 -18.19
CA ASP A 194 -10.80 -7.32 -18.98
C ASP A 194 -9.87 -6.20 -19.51
N PRO A 195 -9.80 -5.98 -20.84
CA PRO A 195 -8.90 -4.98 -21.42
C PRO A 195 -9.16 -3.55 -20.97
N ASP A 196 -10.42 -3.17 -20.68
CA ASP A 196 -10.74 -1.82 -20.22
C ASP A 196 -10.28 -1.61 -18.78
N VAL A 197 -10.36 -2.66 -17.94
CA VAL A 197 -9.80 -2.64 -16.58
C VAL A 197 -8.28 -2.49 -16.64
N GLN A 198 -7.61 -3.28 -17.48
CA GLN A 198 -6.16 -3.20 -17.66
C GLN A 198 -5.74 -1.82 -18.19
N ALA A 199 -6.42 -1.30 -19.20
CA ALA A 199 -6.12 0.02 -19.76
C ALA A 199 -6.31 1.14 -18.73
N TYR A 200 -7.37 1.05 -17.92
CA TYR A 200 -7.62 1.99 -16.84
C TYR A 200 -6.53 1.93 -15.76
N LEU A 201 -6.23 0.75 -15.22
CA LEU A 201 -5.26 0.57 -14.15
C LEU A 201 -3.82 0.90 -14.58
N ASN A 202 -3.42 0.50 -15.79
CA ASN A 202 -2.10 0.83 -16.36
C ASN A 202 -1.87 2.34 -16.49
N LYS A 203 -2.94 3.12 -16.59
CA LYS A 203 -2.87 4.58 -16.58
C LYS A 203 -2.95 5.15 -15.17
N SER A 204 -3.97 4.73 -14.41
CA SER A 204 -4.31 5.36 -13.14
C SER A 204 -3.35 5.01 -12.01
N ILE A 205 -2.80 3.79 -11.96
CA ILE A 205 -1.87 3.42 -10.88
C ILE A 205 -0.60 4.30 -10.92
N PRO A 206 0.14 4.44 -12.04
CA PRO A 206 1.31 5.32 -12.09
C PRO A 206 0.99 6.80 -11.80
N GLU A 207 -0.19 7.30 -12.22
CA GLU A 207 -0.66 8.63 -11.85
C GLU A 207 -0.85 8.77 -10.33
N GLN A 208 -1.46 7.77 -9.68
CA GLN A 208 -1.69 7.79 -8.24
C GLN A 208 -0.41 7.57 -7.42
N GLU A 209 0.52 6.73 -7.85
CA GLU A 209 1.83 6.59 -7.20
C GLU A 209 2.58 7.93 -7.19
N ARG A 210 2.56 8.66 -8.31
CA ARG A 210 3.15 10.01 -8.38
C ARG A 210 2.44 10.99 -7.45
N ASN A 211 1.11 10.93 -7.35
CA ASN A 211 0.36 11.79 -6.44
C ASN A 211 0.68 11.49 -4.97
N LEU A 212 0.74 10.22 -4.60
CA LEU A 212 1.09 9.76 -3.25
C LEU A 212 2.52 10.18 -2.86
N VAL A 213 3.48 10.06 -3.77
CA VAL A 213 4.86 10.49 -3.48
C VAL A 213 4.97 12.02 -3.39
N ARG A 214 4.23 12.76 -4.22
CA ARG A 214 4.26 14.24 -4.25
C ARG A 214 3.46 14.89 -3.12
N SER A 215 2.57 14.17 -2.43
CA SER A 215 1.81 14.73 -1.32
C SER A 215 2.68 15.04 -0.09
N ASP A 216 3.89 14.48 -0.03
CA ASP A 216 4.84 14.67 1.06
C ASP A 216 6.26 14.90 0.49
N ALA A 217 6.80 16.10 0.70
CA ALA A 217 8.11 16.47 0.17
C ALA A 217 9.26 15.65 0.80
N SER A 218 9.10 15.21 2.04
CA SER A 218 10.09 14.36 2.72
C SER A 218 10.08 12.96 2.12
N LEU A 219 8.89 12.42 1.84
CA LEU A 219 8.71 11.16 1.13
C LEU A 219 9.29 11.24 -0.29
N GLN A 220 8.96 12.29 -1.04
CA GLN A 220 9.49 12.51 -2.38
C GLN A 220 11.02 12.50 -2.40
N LYS A 221 11.65 13.20 -1.45
CA LYS A 221 13.11 13.22 -1.33
C LYS A 221 13.67 11.83 -1.04
N ALA A 222 13.05 11.09 -0.11
CA ALA A 222 13.49 9.75 0.27
C ALA A 222 13.39 8.74 -0.89
N VAL A 223 12.31 8.83 -1.69
CA VAL A 223 12.12 8.01 -2.89
C VAL A 223 13.18 8.33 -3.95
N VAL A 224 13.42 9.61 -4.23
CA VAL A 224 14.48 10.05 -5.16
C VAL A 224 15.85 9.56 -4.70
N GLU A 225 16.16 9.65 -3.41
CA GLU A 225 17.41 9.12 -2.86
C GLU A 225 17.53 7.60 -3.07
N GLN A 226 16.44 6.86 -2.85
CA GLN A 226 16.42 5.41 -3.01
C GLN A 226 16.68 4.95 -4.45
N THR A 227 16.28 5.73 -5.48
CA THR A 227 16.58 5.38 -6.89
C THR A 227 18.08 5.16 -7.16
N LYS A 228 18.96 5.88 -6.47
CA LYS A 228 20.42 5.71 -6.60
C LYS A 228 20.89 4.37 -6.04
N ASN A 229 20.31 3.96 -4.91
CA ASN A 229 20.61 2.68 -4.27
C ASN A 229 20.09 1.50 -5.11
N VAL A 230 18.92 1.68 -5.74
CA VAL A 230 18.32 0.68 -6.63
C VAL A 230 19.17 0.51 -7.89
N ASN A 231 19.44 1.61 -8.60
CA ASN A 231 20.19 1.58 -9.86
C ASN A 231 21.63 1.08 -9.70
N SER A 232 22.25 1.27 -8.53
CA SER A 232 23.60 0.79 -8.24
C SER A 232 23.65 -0.66 -7.73
N GLY A 233 22.51 -1.31 -7.50
CA GLY A 233 22.44 -2.64 -6.89
C GLY A 233 22.67 -2.66 -5.37
N GLN A 234 22.90 -1.50 -4.74
CA GLN A 234 23.08 -1.41 -3.28
C GLN A 234 21.82 -1.84 -2.52
N ALA A 235 20.63 -1.54 -3.07
CA ALA A 235 19.36 -1.98 -2.48
C ALA A 235 19.25 -3.52 -2.48
N LEU A 236 19.61 -4.17 -3.59
CA LEU A 236 19.65 -5.62 -3.71
C LEU A 236 20.65 -6.24 -2.72
N GLN A 237 21.89 -5.74 -2.67
CA GLN A 237 22.90 -6.18 -1.72
C GLN A 237 22.37 -6.10 -0.27
N THR A 238 21.74 -4.98 0.08
CA THR A 238 21.20 -4.78 1.44
C THR A 238 20.12 -5.79 1.79
N ASP A 239 19.27 -6.16 0.84
CA ASP A 239 18.21 -7.15 1.08
C ASP A 239 18.73 -8.58 1.05
N MET A 240 19.77 -8.88 0.25
CA MET A 240 20.50 -10.16 0.32
C MET A 240 21.21 -10.32 1.67
N ASP A 241 21.85 -9.28 2.20
CA ASP A 241 22.48 -9.31 3.53
C ASP A 241 21.47 -9.57 4.66
N LYS A 242 20.21 -9.13 4.49
CA LYS A 242 19.13 -9.47 5.44
C LYS A 242 18.74 -10.93 5.32
N ALA A 243 18.65 -11.47 4.10
CA ALA A 243 18.36 -12.88 3.87
C ALA A 243 19.47 -13.77 4.48
N ASP A 244 20.73 -13.38 4.32
CA ASP A 244 21.88 -14.06 4.95
C ASP A 244 21.75 -14.11 6.48
N LYS A 245 21.34 -13.00 7.10
CA LYS A 245 21.11 -12.92 8.56
C LYS A 245 19.90 -13.71 9.03
N ALA A 246 18.96 -14.03 8.14
CA ALA A 246 17.76 -14.80 8.46
C ALA A 246 18.01 -16.33 8.45
N VAL A 247 19.15 -16.77 7.90
CA VAL A 247 19.58 -18.17 7.90
C VAL A 247 19.62 -18.71 9.32
N ASN A 248 19.04 -19.89 9.51
CA ASN A 248 18.96 -20.55 10.81
C ASN A 248 18.84 -22.07 10.62
N LYS A 249 18.79 -22.84 11.74
CA LYS A 249 18.74 -24.31 11.68
C LYS A 249 17.58 -24.89 10.85
N ARG A 250 16.46 -24.16 10.70
CA ARG A 250 15.30 -24.61 9.90
C ARG A 250 15.41 -24.18 8.43
N ASN A 251 16.08 -23.06 8.16
CA ASN A 251 16.34 -22.54 6.82
C ASN A 251 17.86 -22.33 6.68
N PRO A 252 18.65 -23.39 6.42
CA PRO A 252 20.11 -23.35 6.50
C PRO A 252 20.78 -22.61 5.34
N ASN A 253 20.03 -22.33 4.28
CA ASN A 253 20.50 -21.66 3.08
C ASN A 253 19.77 -20.34 2.92
N ALA A 254 20.47 -19.29 2.49
CA ALA A 254 19.86 -18.02 2.18
C ALA A 254 18.98 -18.16 0.92
N ASP A 255 17.77 -17.59 0.98
CA ASP A 255 16.86 -17.47 -0.15
C ASP A 255 16.78 -15.99 -0.57
N TYR A 256 17.25 -15.70 -1.78
CA TYR A 256 17.28 -14.34 -2.32
C TYR A 256 16.07 -13.99 -3.20
N SER A 257 15.08 -14.88 -3.35
CA SER A 257 13.89 -14.65 -4.16
C SER A 257 13.14 -13.37 -3.78
N GLY A 258 13.03 -13.09 -2.47
CA GLY A 258 12.44 -11.86 -1.95
C GLY A 258 13.26 -10.60 -2.29
N ALA A 259 14.59 -10.69 -2.29
CA ALA A 259 15.46 -9.57 -2.65
C ALA A 259 15.38 -9.25 -4.15
N ILE A 260 15.33 -10.28 -5.01
CA ILE A 260 15.17 -10.13 -6.46
C ILE A 260 13.80 -9.55 -6.81
N SER A 261 12.73 -10.10 -6.21
CA SER A 261 11.37 -9.59 -6.40
C SER A 261 11.25 -8.15 -5.90
N GLY A 262 11.88 -7.83 -4.76
CA GLY A 262 11.93 -6.48 -4.22
C GLY A 262 12.72 -5.50 -5.09
N LEU A 263 13.80 -5.93 -5.75
CA LEU A 263 14.50 -5.11 -6.74
C LEU A 263 13.60 -4.82 -7.95
N SER A 264 12.93 -5.85 -8.49
CA SER A 264 12.02 -5.69 -9.63
C SER A 264 10.87 -4.72 -9.31
N ALA A 265 10.26 -4.84 -8.13
CA ALA A 265 9.21 -3.92 -7.68
C ALA A 265 9.70 -2.47 -7.55
N GLN A 266 10.92 -2.26 -7.04
CA GLN A 266 11.51 -0.92 -6.94
C GLN A 266 11.81 -0.30 -8.31
N LEU A 267 12.31 -1.09 -9.26
CA LEU A 267 12.56 -0.63 -10.63
C LEU A 267 11.25 -0.30 -11.36
N GLN A 268 10.20 -1.10 -11.16
CA GLN A 268 8.88 -0.80 -11.71
C GLN A 268 8.33 0.51 -11.14
N LEU A 269 8.36 0.68 -9.81
CA LEU A 269 7.96 1.94 -9.18
C LEU A 269 8.76 3.13 -9.73
N GLN A 270 10.07 2.99 -9.91
CA GLN A 270 10.88 4.07 -10.48
C GLN A 270 10.43 4.45 -11.91
N LYS A 271 10.06 3.45 -12.73
CA LYS A 271 9.53 3.69 -14.07
C LYS A 271 8.20 4.43 -14.03
N ASP A 272 7.34 4.09 -13.08
CA ASP A 272 6.03 4.72 -12.90
C ASP A 272 6.15 6.17 -12.41
N LEU A 273 7.10 6.44 -11.52
CA LEU A 273 7.39 7.77 -11.00
C LEU A 273 8.11 8.69 -12.00
N PHE A 274 9.00 8.12 -12.81
CA PHE A 274 9.89 8.84 -13.72
C PHE A 274 9.83 8.26 -15.14
N PRO A 275 8.69 8.40 -15.86
CA PRO A 275 8.47 7.72 -17.14
C PRO A 275 9.46 8.13 -18.24
N ASP A 276 10.02 9.34 -18.15
CA ASP A 276 11.00 9.86 -19.12
C ASP A 276 12.45 9.47 -18.78
N SER A 277 12.67 8.81 -17.62
CA SER A 277 14.00 8.39 -17.18
C SER A 277 14.35 7.00 -17.71
N LYS A 278 15.62 6.80 -18.05
CA LYS A 278 16.15 5.48 -18.39
C LYS A 278 16.34 4.65 -17.11
N VAL A 279 15.29 3.95 -16.70
CA VAL A 279 15.33 3.02 -15.58
C VAL A 279 15.98 1.70 -16.03
N PRO A 280 16.99 1.17 -15.32
CA PRO A 280 17.63 -0.09 -15.72
C PRO A 280 16.70 -1.29 -15.52
N THR A 281 16.93 -2.37 -16.26
CA THR A 281 16.31 -3.67 -15.97
C THR A 281 17.01 -4.36 -14.80
N THR A 282 16.36 -5.37 -14.21
CA THR A 282 17.00 -6.21 -13.18
C THR A 282 18.31 -6.81 -13.69
N ASP A 283 18.32 -7.32 -14.93
CA ASP A 283 19.52 -7.87 -15.57
C ASP A 283 20.63 -6.81 -15.70
N GLN A 284 20.31 -5.59 -16.12
CA GLN A 284 21.29 -4.50 -16.20
C GLN A 284 21.87 -4.13 -14.83
N VAL A 285 21.08 -4.20 -13.76
CA VAL A 285 21.60 -3.98 -12.40
C VAL A 285 22.56 -5.10 -11.99
N LEU A 286 22.22 -6.36 -12.32
CA LEU A 286 23.05 -7.53 -12.00
C LEU A 286 24.33 -7.61 -12.83
N GLU A 287 24.30 -7.24 -14.11
CA GLU A 287 25.48 -7.17 -14.99
C GLU A 287 26.54 -6.20 -14.44
N ASN A 288 26.11 -5.14 -13.75
CA ASN A 288 27.01 -4.19 -13.08
C ASN A 288 27.47 -4.66 -11.69
N LYS A 289 27.00 -5.82 -11.23
CA LYS A 289 27.24 -6.43 -9.91
C LYS A 289 27.47 -7.95 -10.03
N PRO A 290 28.55 -8.39 -10.72
CA PRO A 290 28.83 -9.81 -10.93
C PRO A 290 28.97 -10.59 -9.62
N ASP A 291 29.45 -9.94 -8.55
CA ASP A 291 29.53 -10.51 -7.22
C ASP A 291 28.16 -10.88 -6.63
N LEU A 292 27.13 -10.08 -6.88
CA LEU A 292 25.74 -10.38 -6.50
C LEU A 292 25.16 -11.49 -7.36
N GLN A 293 25.44 -11.44 -8.67
CA GLN A 293 24.97 -12.44 -9.63
C GLN A 293 25.48 -13.84 -9.27
N ASP A 294 26.77 -13.97 -8.95
CA ASP A 294 27.38 -15.24 -8.55
C ASP A 294 26.78 -15.78 -7.25
N LYS A 295 26.53 -14.89 -6.26
CA LYS A 295 25.85 -15.27 -5.01
C LYS A 295 24.43 -15.76 -5.26
N ILE A 296 23.68 -15.09 -6.13
CA ILE A 296 22.31 -15.49 -6.50
C ILE A 296 22.33 -16.86 -7.18
N ALA A 297 23.22 -17.07 -8.16
CA ALA A 297 23.35 -18.35 -8.85
C ALA A 297 23.72 -19.48 -7.88
N THR A 298 24.65 -19.23 -6.96
CA THR A 298 25.06 -20.20 -5.94
C THR A 298 23.91 -20.55 -4.99
N SER A 299 23.18 -19.56 -4.49
CA SER A 299 22.01 -19.76 -3.64
C SER A 299 20.93 -20.57 -4.36
N TYR A 300 20.69 -20.31 -5.65
CA TYR A 300 19.72 -21.08 -6.44
C TYR A 300 20.09 -22.57 -6.50
N VAL A 301 21.33 -22.90 -6.87
CA VAL A 301 21.83 -24.29 -6.93
C VAL A 301 21.84 -24.97 -5.56
N THR A 302 22.02 -24.21 -4.48
CA THR A 302 22.07 -24.78 -3.12
C THR A 302 20.67 -25.09 -2.59
N ASN A 303 19.63 -24.44 -3.12
CA ASN A 303 18.25 -24.58 -2.67
C ASN A 303 17.38 -25.48 -3.56
N PHE A 304 17.76 -25.69 -4.83
CA PHE A 304 16.98 -26.42 -5.84
C PHE A 304 17.87 -27.37 -6.66
#